data_AF-A0AAV4JRG2-F1
#
_entry.id   AF-A0AAV4JRG2-F1
#
_cell.length_a   1.000
_cell.length_b   1.000
_cell.length_c   1.000
_cell.angle_alpha   90.00
_cell.angle_beta   90.00
_cell.angle_gamma   90.00
#
_symmetry.space_group_name_H-M   'P 1'
#
loop_
_entity.id
_entity.type
_entity.pdbx_description
1 polymer ?
#
loop_
_entity_poly.entity_id
_entity_poly.type
_entity_poly.pdbx_seq_one_letter_code
_entity_poly.pdbx_strand_id
1 'polypeptide(L)'
;MMMLIERCIETQKDLYLCFIDYSKAFDKVRHEELFHILDCLDIDGKDLRILKTLYWKQTATVRVGGEHSEETPITREVRQGCILSQDLFNLYSEMILRELDNIQGIGLGGHNINNIRYADDTVLIAQSEQPLQKMLDIVVKESEMSLNIAKTESMTISKKPQAPSCKIRSNGT
;
A
#
# COMPACT_ATOMS: atom_id res chain seq x y z
N MET A 1 -1.40 14.26 -10.44
CA MET A 1 -2.85 14.22 -10.17
C MET A 1 -3.63 15.22 -11.03
N MET A 2 -3.33 16.53 -11.01
CA MET A 2 -4.07 17.54 -11.80
C MET A 2 -4.21 17.23 -13.29
N MET A 3 -3.12 16.81 -13.95
CA MET A 3 -3.17 16.42 -15.37
C MET A 3 -4.17 15.28 -15.67
N LEU A 4 -4.34 14.32 -14.76
CA LEU A 4 -5.33 13.24 -14.93
C LEU A 4 -6.76 13.77 -14.80
N ILE A 5 -6.97 14.70 -13.86
CA ILE A 5 -8.25 15.35 -13.64
C ILE A 5 -8.65 16.15 -14.88
N GLU A 6 -7.75 17.01 -15.39
CA GLU A 6 -7.95 17.78 -16.61
C GLU A 6 -8.28 16.88 -17.80
N ARG A 7 -7.52 15.79 -17.97
CA ARG A 7 -7.75 14.84 -19.06
C ARG A 7 -9.12 14.16 -18.98
N CYS A 8 -9.56 13.75 -17.79
CA CYS A 8 -10.89 13.16 -17.60
C CYS A 8 -11.99 14.18 -17.87
N ILE A 9 -11.79 15.43 -17.43
CA ILE A 9 -12.69 16.56 -17.70
C ILE A 9 -12.79 16.84 -19.21
N GLU A 10 -11.68 16.87 -19.94
CA GLU A 10 -11.65 17.05 -21.40
C GLU A 10 -12.35 15.93 -22.15
N THR A 11 -12.12 14.68 -21.73
CA THR A 11 -12.67 13.48 -22.38
C THR A 11 -14.09 13.13 -21.94
N GLN A 12 -14.69 13.94 -21.05
CA GLN A 12 -16.01 13.70 -20.44
C GLN A 12 -16.14 12.31 -19.80
N LYS A 13 -15.05 11.82 -19.20
CA LYS A 13 -15.03 10.56 -18.47
C LYS A 13 -15.05 10.84 -16.97
N ASP A 14 -15.73 9.97 -16.25
CA ASP A 14 -15.76 10.01 -14.80
C ASP A 14 -14.42 9.46 -14.26
N LEU A 15 -13.94 10.05 -13.17
CA LEU A 15 -12.70 9.69 -12.51
C LEU A 15 -12.99 9.33 -11.07
N TYR A 16 -12.68 8.10 -10.69
CA TYR A 16 -12.84 7.59 -9.35
C TYR A 16 -11.46 7.42 -8.71
N LEU A 17 -11.29 7.98 -7.52
CA LEU A 17 -10.08 7.95 -6.72
C LEU A 17 -10.38 7.30 -5.38
N CYS A 18 -9.49 6.44 -4.91
CA CYS A 18 -9.52 5.90 -3.55
C CYS A 18 -8.15 6.13 -2.90
N PHE A 19 -8.14 6.91 -1.82
CA PHE A 19 -6.96 7.17 -1.02
C PHE A 19 -6.83 6.05 0.00
N ILE A 20 -5.73 5.30 -0.06
CA ILE A 20 -5.44 4.19 0.83
C ILE A 20 -4.56 4.69 1.96
N ASP A 21 -5.00 4.45 3.20
CA ASP A 21 -4.20 4.58 4.42
C ASP A 21 -4.11 3.20 5.09
N TYR A 22 -2.90 2.67 5.20
CA TYR A 22 -2.65 1.40 5.88
C TYR A 22 -2.60 1.62 7.40
N SER A 23 -3.42 0.88 8.15
CA SER A 23 -3.36 0.93 9.61
C SER A 23 -2.09 0.23 10.10
N LYS A 24 -1.22 0.99 10.79
CA LYS A 24 0.06 0.51 11.33
C LYS A 24 0.92 -0.17 10.26
N ALA A 25 1.07 0.48 9.12
CA ALA A 25 1.69 -0.09 7.91
C ALA A 25 3.06 -0.73 8.19
N PHE A 26 3.91 -0.07 8.97
CA PHE A 26 5.24 -0.56 9.29
C PHE A 26 5.21 -1.83 10.13
N ASP A 27 4.27 -1.94 11.08
CA ASP A 27 4.15 -3.09 11.99
C ASP A 27 3.66 -4.36 11.27
N LYS A 28 3.09 -4.21 10.06
CA LYS A 28 2.45 -5.29 9.31
C LYS A 28 3.38 -5.99 8.31
N VAL A 29 4.53 -5.39 7.99
CA VAL A 29 5.50 -5.95 7.03
C VAL A 29 6.02 -7.30 7.49
N ARG A 30 5.72 -8.37 6.76
CA ARG A 30 6.23 -9.71 7.07
C ARG A 30 7.69 -9.85 6.68
N HIS A 31 8.54 -10.31 7.60
CA HIS A 31 9.97 -10.47 7.34
C HIS A 31 10.24 -11.49 6.24
N GLU A 32 9.52 -12.61 6.21
CA GLU A 32 9.66 -13.65 5.19
C GLU A 32 9.44 -13.12 3.77
N GLU A 33 8.36 -12.37 3.57
CA GLU A 33 8.04 -11.76 2.29
C GLU A 33 9.02 -10.64 1.94
N LEU A 34 9.38 -9.77 2.90
CA LEU A 34 10.37 -8.72 2.66
C LEU A 34 11.70 -9.30 2.19
N PHE A 35 12.19 -10.37 2.81
CA PHE A 35 13.44 -11.02 2.39
C PHE A 35 13.30 -11.76 1.07
N HIS A 36 12.13 -12.30 0.75
CA HIS A 36 11.85 -12.85 -0.57
C HIS A 36 11.91 -11.78 -1.66
N ILE A 37 11.34 -10.60 -1.40
CA ILE A 37 11.38 -9.45 -2.32
C ILE A 37 12.82 -8.98 -2.54
N LEU A 38 13.61 -8.84 -1.48
CA LEU A 38 15.02 -8.45 -1.58
C LEU A 38 15.85 -9.46 -2.37
N ASP A 39 15.54 -10.76 -2.27
CA ASP A 39 16.18 -11.82 -3.05
C ASP A 39 15.80 -11.73 -4.54
N CYS A 40 14.51 -11.49 -4.84
CA CYS A 40 14.01 -11.27 -6.20
C CYS A 40 14.60 -10.02 -6.89
N LEU A 41 15.02 -9.02 -6.10
CA LEU A 41 15.67 -7.80 -6.59
C LEU A 41 17.18 -7.95 -6.81
N ASP A 42 17.75 -9.14 -6.57
CA ASP A 42 19.17 -9.44 -6.73
C ASP A 42 20.08 -8.48 -5.94
N ILE A 43 19.67 -8.16 -4.70
CA ILE A 43 20.48 -7.36 -3.77
C ILE A 43 21.75 -8.13 -3.39
N ASP A 44 22.89 -7.45 -3.33
CA ASP A 44 24.17 -8.07 -2.98
C ASP A 44 24.08 -8.86 -1.67
N GLY A 45 24.66 -10.06 -1.68
CA GLY A 45 24.56 -10.99 -0.55
C GLY A 45 25.12 -10.43 0.77
N LYS A 46 26.06 -9.47 0.73
CA LYS A 46 26.57 -8.81 1.95
C LYS A 46 25.52 -7.88 2.54
N ASP A 47 24.84 -7.10 1.71
CA ASP A 47 23.79 -6.17 2.13
C ASP A 47 22.57 -6.95 2.66
N LEU A 48 22.17 -8.00 1.94
CA LEU A 48 21.10 -8.90 2.40
C LEU A 48 21.43 -9.54 3.76
N ARG A 49 22.70 -9.90 4.00
CA ARG A 49 23.14 -10.45 5.30
C ARG A 49 23.06 -9.42 6.42
N ILE A 50 23.41 -8.16 6.15
CA ILE A 50 23.27 -7.07 7.12
C ILE A 50 21.79 -6.88 7.46
N LEU A 51 20.91 -6.81 6.46
CA LEU A 51 19.47 -6.69 6.65
C LEU A 51 18.90 -7.88 7.44
N LYS A 52 19.30 -9.13 7.11
CA LYS A 52 18.91 -10.32 7.87
C LYS A 52 19.33 -10.23 9.33
N THR A 53 20.54 -9.74 9.61
CA THR A 53 21.00 -9.53 11.00
C THR A 53 20.16 -8.46 11.73
N LEU A 54 19.69 -7.45 11.00
CA LEU A 54 18.91 -6.34 11.52
C LEU A 54 17.41 -6.60 11.70
N TYR A 55 16.86 -7.69 11.17
CA TYR A 55 15.42 -7.98 11.27
C TYR A 55 15.08 -9.45 11.62
N TRP A 56 15.93 -10.42 11.28
CA TRP A 56 15.62 -11.85 11.46
C TRP A 56 15.81 -12.32 12.92
N LYS A 57 14.86 -13.14 13.42
CA LYS A 57 14.88 -13.75 14.77
C LYS A 57 15.03 -12.75 15.91
N GLN A 58 14.40 -11.58 15.80
CA GLN A 58 14.37 -10.62 16.89
C GLN A 58 13.36 -11.03 17.95
N THR A 59 13.63 -10.64 19.18
CA THR A 59 12.70 -10.78 20.29
C THR A 59 12.47 -9.42 20.94
N ALA A 60 11.27 -9.22 21.46
CA ALA A 60 10.88 -8.05 22.24
C ALA A 60 10.38 -8.47 23.62
N THR A 61 10.62 -7.62 24.61
CA THR A 61 10.04 -7.72 25.95
C THR A 61 9.33 -6.43 26.28
N VAL A 62 8.17 -6.51 26.93
CA VAL A 62 7.45 -5.34 27.46
C VAL A 62 7.94 -5.08 28.89
N ARG A 63 8.33 -3.84 29.20
CA ARG A 63 8.75 -3.44 30.55
C ARG A 63 7.68 -2.59 31.22
N VAL A 64 7.15 -3.05 32.36
CA VAL A 64 6.13 -2.33 33.16
C VAL A 64 6.56 -2.33 34.63
N GLY A 65 6.62 -1.17 35.27
CA GLY A 65 6.93 -1.08 36.70
C GLY A 65 8.31 -1.60 37.11
N GLY A 66 9.25 -1.76 36.17
CA GLY A 66 10.59 -2.34 36.43
C GLY A 66 10.68 -3.84 36.16
N GLU A 67 9.55 -4.50 35.91
CA GLU A 67 9.49 -5.92 35.52
C GLU A 67 9.43 -6.06 34.00
N HIS A 68 9.95 -7.16 33.49
CA HIS A 68 9.96 -7.51 32.08
C HIS A 68 9.00 -8.67 31.79
N SER A 69 8.27 -8.61 30.68
CA SER A 69 7.52 -9.74 30.16
C SER A 69 8.45 -10.84 29.63
N GLU A 70 7.86 -11.99 29.32
CA GLU A 70 8.52 -13.01 28.51
C GLU A 70 8.93 -12.45 27.14
N GLU A 71 10.01 -13.01 26.59
CA GLU A 71 10.49 -12.68 25.25
C GLU A 71 9.50 -13.17 24.19
N THR A 72 9.03 -12.25 23.35
CA THR A 72 8.15 -12.55 22.23
C THR A 72 8.91 -12.38 20.92
N PRO A 73 8.90 -13.37 20.00
CA PRO A 73 9.55 -13.23 18.71
C PRO A 73 8.85 -12.18 17.84
N ILE A 74 9.64 -11.29 17.24
CA ILE A 74 9.20 -10.35 16.22
C ILE A 74 9.33 -11.06 14.87
N THR A 75 8.19 -11.23 14.19
CA THR A 75 8.10 -11.88 12.87
C THR A 75 7.56 -10.95 11.77
N ARG A 76 7.04 -9.81 12.19
CA ARG A 76 6.52 -8.74 11.34
C ARG A 76 6.97 -7.42 11.95
N GLU A 77 7.37 -6.49 11.10
CA GLU A 77 7.56 -5.05 11.31
C GLU A 77 8.79 -4.55 10.55
N VAL A 78 8.76 -3.27 10.17
CA VAL A 78 9.97 -2.48 9.97
C VAL A 78 10.10 -1.47 11.11
N ARG A 79 11.32 -1.32 11.65
CA ARG A 79 11.58 -0.51 12.85
C ARG A 79 11.27 0.97 12.60
N GLN A 80 10.26 1.52 13.26
CA GLN A 80 9.97 2.95 13.19
C GLN A 80 11.20 3.77 13.64
N GLY A 81 11.54 4.82 12.90
CA GLY A 81 12.72 5.66 13.15
C GLY A 81 14.04 5.14 12.58
N CYS A 82 14.08 3.93 12.00
CA CYS A 82 15.22 3.50 11.19
C CYS A 82 15.11 4.11 9.79
N ILE A 83 16.23 4.65 9.28
CA ILE A 83 16.29 5.28 7.94
C ILE A 83 15.88 4.29 6.85
N LEU A 84 16.29 3.02 6.98
CA LEU A 84 16.00 1.97 5.99
C LEU A 84 14.53 1.51 6.00
N SER A 85 13.79 1.74 7.08
CA SER A 85 12.41 1.23 7.20
C SER A 85 11.49 1.83 6.15
N GLN A 86 11.68 3.10 5.78
CA GLN A 86 10.90 3.72 4.71
C GLN A 86 11.17 3.04 3.37
N ASP A 87 12.43 2.80 3.03
CA ASP A 87 12.80 2.16 1.76
C ASP A 87 12.29 0.72 1.69
N LEU A 88 12.44 -0.04 2.78
CA LEU A 88 11.94 -1.41 2.89
C LEU A 88 10.41 -1.46 2.77
N PHE A 89 9.70 -0.51 3.38
CA PHE A 89 8.25 -0.40 3.26
C PHE A 89 7.82 -0.05 1.83
N ASN A 90 8.51 0.87 1.17
CA ASN A 90 8.24 1.24 -0.21
C ASN A 90 8.43 0.03 -1.16
N LEU A 91 9.51 -0.75 -0.99
CA LEU A 91 9.75 -1.98 -1.75
C LEU A 91 8.67 -3.03 -1.52
N TYR A 92 8.27 -3.21 -0.26
CA TYR A 92 7.21 -4.13 0.10
C TYR A 92 5.87 -3.74 -0.53
N SER A 93 5.50 -2.46 -0.43
CA SER A 93 4.26 -1.91 -1.01
C SER A 93 4.27 -1.97 -2.54
N GLU A 94 5.42 -1.75 -3.18
CA GLU A 94 5.59 -1.86 -4.62
C GLU A 94 5.18 -3.24 -5.13
N MET A 95 5.59 -4.30 -4.43
CA MET A 95 5.28 -5.68 -4.81
C MET A 95 3.79 -6.00 -4.72
N ILE A 96 3.11 -5.54 -3.67
CA ILE A 96 1.65 -5.67 -3.56
C ILE A 96 0.95 -4.96 -4.71
N LEU A 97 1.40 -3.75 -5.04
CA LEU A 97 0.72 -2.93 -6.03
C LEU A 97 1.04 -3.33 -7.49
N ARG A 98 2.08 -4.14 -7.73
CA ARG A 98 2.35 -4.78 -9.04
C ARG A 98 1.26 -5.79 -9.42
N GLU A 99 0.58 -6.38 -8.46
CA GLU A 99 -0.59 -7.24 -8.71
C GLU A 99 -1.74 -6.47 -9.38
N LEU A 100 -1.69 -5.13 -9.37
CA LEU A 100 -2.68 -4.28 -10.00
C LEU A 100 -2.37 -4.00 -11.48
N ASP A 101 -1.19 -4.33 -12.02
CA ASP A 101 -0.75 -3.91 -13.37
C ASP A 101 -1.74 -4.25 -14.49
N ASN A 102 -2.46 -5.38 -14.35
CA ASN A 102 -3.44 -5.87 -15.31
C ASN A 102 -4.85 -5.27 -15.13
N ILE A 103 -5.06 -4.40 -14.15
CA ILE A 103 -6.36 -3.79 -13.86
C ILE A 103 -6.46 -2.44 -14.54
N GLN A 104 -7.59 -2.23 -15.23
CA GLN A 104 -7.85 -1.03 -16.00
C GLN A 104 -7.97 0.22 -15.11
N GLY A 105 -7.09 1.19 -15.33
CA GLY A 105 -7.14 2.54 -14.79
C GLY A 105 -7.42 3.57 -15.89
N ILE A 106 -6.59 4.61 -15.96
CA ILE A 106 -6.64 5.66 -16.98
C ILE A 106 -5.52 5.47 -18.00
N GLY A 107 -5.88 5.42 -19.29
CA GLY A 107 -4.91 5.50 -20.37
C GLY A 107 -4.37 6.92 -20.54
N LEU A 108 -3.07 7.13 -20.31
CA LEU A 108 -2.37 8.40 -20.55
C LEU A 108 -1.06 8.11 -21.31
N GLY A 109 -0.91 8.68 -22.51
CA GLY A 109 0.33 8.55 -23.29
C GLY A 109 0.70 7.10 -23.67
N GLY A 110 -0.28 6.20 -23.77
CA GLY A 110 -0.04 4.77 -24.03
C GLY A 110 0.19 3.91 -22.78
N HIS A 111 0.22 4.52 -21.59
CA HIS A 111 0.38 3.82 -20.32
C HIS A 111 -0.95 3.74 -19.57
N ASN A 112 -1.17 2.63 -18.86
CA ASN A 112 -2.29 2.45 -17.95
C ASN A 112 -1.89 2.95 -16.55
N ILE A 113 -2.55 4.00 -16.07
CA ILE A 113 -2.32 4.58 -14.75
C ILE A 113 -3.51 4.21 -13.87
N ASN A 114 -3.31 3.24 -12.99
CA ASN A 114 -4.33 2.76 -12.06
C ASN A 114 -4.01 3.05 -10.58
N ASN A 115 -2.81 3.55 -10.30
CA ASN A 115 -2.42 4.01 -8.98
C ASN A 115 -1.37 5.14 -9.08
N ILE A 116 -1.32 5.99 -8.07
CA ILE A 116 -0.26 6.98 -7.83
C ILE A 116 0.22 6.78 -6.40
N ARG A 117 1.54 6.80 -6.20
CA ARG A 117 2.18 6.55 -4.91
C ARG A 117 3.05 7.75 -4.54
N TYR A 118 2.99 8.17 -3.29
CA TYR A 118 3.90 9.16 -2.72
C TYR A 118 4.22 8.78 -1.28
N ALA A 119 5.46 8.34 -1.04
CA ALA A 119 5.87 7.77 0.26
C ALA A 119 4.88 6.67 0.71
N ASP A 120 4.22 6.86 1.85
CA ASP A 120 3.21 5.97 2.41
C ASP A 120 1.80 6.18 1.84
N ASP A 121 1.53 7.31 1.19
CA ASP A 121 0.25 7.59 0.58
C ASP A 121 0.10 6.87 -0.78
N THR A 122 -0.95 6.08 -0.91
CA THR A 122 -1.31 5.43 -2.18
C THR A 122 -2.70 5.86 -2.62
N VAL A 123 -2.85 6.25 -3.89
CA VAL A 123 -4.12 6.63 -4.50
C VAL A 123 -4.42 5.67 -5.63
N LEU A 124 -5.48 4.87 -5.51
CA LEU A 124 -6.01 4.05 -6.60
C LEU A 124 -6.89 4.89 -7.52
N ILE A 125 -6.87 4.56 -8.80
CA ILE A 125 -7.47 5.38 -9.86
C ILE A 125 -8.19 4.49 -10.87
N ALA A 126 -9.47 4.75 -11.12
CA ALA A 126 -10.27 4.04 -12.10
C ALA A 126 -11.26 4.96 -12.82
N GLN A 127 -11.80 4.47 -13.95
CA GLN A 127 -12.89 5.13 -14.68
C GLN A 127 -14.29 4.64 -14.24
N SER A 128 -14.37 3.67 -13.33
CA SER A 128 -15.60 3.18 -12.72
C SER A 128 -15.35 2.55 -11.35
N GLU A 129 -16.40 2.35 -10.57
CA GLU A 129 -16.32 1.76 -9.23
C GLU A 129 -15.87 0.29 -9.23
N GLN A 130 -16.20 -0.47 -10.28
CA GLN A 130 -15.90 -1.90 -10.35
C GLN A 130 -14.38 -2.21 -10.37
N PRO A 131 -13.56 -1.62 -11.27
CA PRO A 131 -12.11 -1.77 -11.21
C PRO A 131 -11.52 -1.23 -9.92
N LEU A 132 -12.07 -0.13 -9.37
CA LEU A 132 -11.58 0.46 -8.13
C LEU A 132 -11.75 -0.48 -6.94
N GLN A 133 -12.94 -1.07 -6.80
CA GLN A 133 -13.22 -2.07 -5.77
C GLN A 133 -12.32 -3.30 -5.97
N LYS A 134 -12.15 -3.78 -7.20
CA LYS A 134 -11.27 -4.91 -7.49
C LYS A 134 -9.82 -4.63 -7.10
N MET A 135 -9.31 -3.43 -7.37
CA MET A 135 -7.97 -3.02 -6.94
C MET A 135 -7.86 -3.02 -5.42
N LEU A 136 -8.86 -2.47 -4.73
CA LEU A 136 -8.88 -2.45 -3.27
C LEU A 136 -8.90 -3.86 -2.68
N ASP A 137 -9.75 -4.75 -3.22
CA ASP A 137 -9.86 -6.14 -2.76
C ASP A 137 -8.54 -6.89 -2.92
N ILE A 138 -7.81 -6.65 -4.01
CA ILE A 138 -6.47 -7.24 -4.22
C ILE A 138 -5.47 -6.66 -3.23
N VAL A 139 -5.42 -5.34 -3.04
CA VAL A 139 -4.52 -4.72 -2.06
C VAL A 139 -4.77 -5.28 -0.66
N VAL A 140 -6.03 -5.39 -0.23
CA VAL A 140 -6.39 -5.96 1.09
C VAL A 140 -5.96 -7.42 1.20
N LYS A 141 -6.18 -8.20 0.15
CA LYS A 141 -5.85 -9.63 0.13
C LYS A 141 -4.35 -9.87 0.16
N GLU A 142 -3.58 -9.15 -0.64
CA GLU A 142 -2.15 -9.38 -0.82
C GLU A 142 -1.31 -8.72 0.29
N SER A 143 -1.77 -7.60 0.86
CA SER A 143 -1.03 -6.94 1.93
C SER A 143 -1.19 -7.62 3.30
N GLU A 144 -2.26 -8.39 3.53
CA GLU A 144 -2.76 -8.73 4.88
C GLU A 144 -2.84 -7.52 5.83
N MET A 145 -2.79 -6.29 5.30
CA MET A 145 -2.80 -5.06 6.07
C MET A 145 -4.24 -4.64 6.29
N SER A 146 -4.57 -4.33 7.54
CA SER A 146 -5.85 -3.71 7.85
C SER A 146 -5.87 -2.29 7.27
N LEU A 147 -6.81 -2.02 6.37
CA LEU A 147 -7.04 -0.65 5.90
C LEU A 147 -7.63 0.20 7.02
N ASN A 148 -7.20 1.46 7.10
CA ASN A 148 -7.80 2.42 7.98
C ASN A 148 -9.05 3.01 7.31
N ILE A 149 -10.21 2.40 7.56
CA ILE A 149 -11.48 2.81 6.96
C ILE A 149 -11.80 4.28 7.23
N ALA A 150 -11.48 4.77 8.43
CA ALA A 150 -11.77 6.15 8.82
C ALA A 150 -10.92 7.19 8.08
N LYS A 151 -9.80 6.78 7.47
CA LYS A 151 -8.94 7.64 6.66
C LYS A 151 -8.95 7.30 5.18
N THR A 152 -9.55 6.16 4.80
CA THR A 152 -9.69 5.73 3.42
C THR A 152 -10.82 6.53 2.79
N GLU A 153 -10.46 7.60 2.09
CA GLU A 153 -11.41 8.50 1.45
C GLU A 153 -11.60 8.13 -0.02
N SER A 154 -12.83 8.31 -0.51
CA SER A 154 -13.14 8.14 -1.93
C SER A 154 -13.56 9.48 -2.53
N MET A 155 -13.03 9.79 -3.71
CA MET A 155 -13.34 11.02 -4.43
C MET A 155 -13.78 10.65 -5.84
N THR A 156 -14.84 11.28 -6.33
CA THR A 156 -15.24 11.14 -7.73
C THR A 156 -15.33 12.49 -8.40
N ILE A 157 -14.77 12.58 -9.60
CA ILE A 157 -14.78 13.78 -10.43
C ILE A 157 -15.58 13.44 -11.69
N SER A 158 -16.71 14.13 -11.87
CA SER A 158 -17.59 13.97 -13.02
C SER A 158 -18.05 15.33 -13.53
N LYS A 159 -18.27 15.44 -14.84
CA LYS A 159 -18.95 16.58 -15.47
C LYS A 159 -20.49 16.43 -15.46
N LYS A 160 -21.02 15.27 -15.07
CA LYS A 160 -22.46 15.02 -15.03
C LYS A 160 -23.08 15.74 -13.82
N PRO A 161 -24.29 16.32 -13.95
CA PRO A 161 -24.95 17.07 -12.87
C PRO A 161 -25.41 16.19 -11.70
N GLN A 162 -25.36 14.87 -11.85
CA GLN A 162 -25.74 13.92 -10.80
C GLN A 162 -24.49 13.56 -10.00
N ALA A 163 -24.51 13.83 -8.70
CA ALA A 163 -23.38 13.55 -7.81
C ALA A 163 -22.99 12.06 -7.91
N PRO A 164 -21.79 11.73 -8.41
CA PRO A 164 -21.34 10.36 -8.44
C PRO A 164 -21.19 9.83 -7.01
N SER A 165 -21.90 8.76 -6.67
CA SER A 165 -21.83 8.14 -5.36
C SER A 165 -20.82 7.00 -5.36
N CYS A 166 -19.57 7.24 -4.98
CA CYS A 166 -18.61 6.14 -4.85
C CYS A 166 -18.90 5.34 -3.57
N LYS A 167 -19.40 4.11 -3.72
CA LYS A 167 -19.62 3.20 -2.58
C LYS A 167 -18.53 2.15 -2.56
N ILE A 168 -17.37 2.53 -2.05
CA ILE A 168 -16.28 1.58 -1.80
C ILE A 168 -16.64 0.76 -0.56
N ARG A 169 -16.70 -0.56 -0.71
CA ARG A 169 -16.86 -1.48 0.42
C ARG A 169 -15.47 -1.83 0.92
N SER A 170 -15.01 -1.16 1.97
CA SER A 170 -13.88 -1.67 2.74
C SER A 170 -14.39 -2.80 3.63
N ASN A 171 -14.12 -4.06 3.28
CA ASN A 171 -14.32 -5.16 4.21
C ASN A 171 -13.23 -5.06 5.30
N GLY A 172 -13.46 -4.19 6.28
CA GLY A 172 -12.63 -4.12 7.48
C GLY A 172 -12.81 -5.39 8.29
N THR A 173 -11.69 -6.01 8.64
CA THR A 173 -11.59 -6.89 9.81
C THR A 173 -11.08 -6.06 10.98
#